data_AF-A0A6A3CF07-F1
#
_entry.id   AF-A0A6A3CF07-F1
#
_cell.length_a   1.000
_cell.length_b   1.000
_cell.length_c   1.000
_cell.angle_alpha   90.00
_cell.angle_beta   90.00
_cell.angle_gamma   90.00
#
_symmetry.space_group_name_H-M   'P 1'
#
loop_
_entity.id
_entity.type
_entity.pdbx_description
1 polymer ?
#
loop_
_entity_poly.entity_id
_entity_poly.type
_entity_poly.pdbx_seq_one_letter_code
_entity_poly.pdbx_strand_id
1 'polypeptide(L)' 'MGIHSMIVGVTDSDLDSEKQEFRTAGVDYCFEKPLTPERINLLLNDLNN' A
#
# COMPACT_ATOMS: atom_id res chain seq x y z
N MET A 1 20.84 7.98 -8.73
CA MET A 1 20.00 7.38 -9.78
C MET A 1 19.63 5.98 -9.31
N GLY A 2 18.36 5.76 -8.97
CA GLY A 2 17.86 4.48 -8.47
C GLY A 2 16.49 4.21 -9.08
N ILE A 3 16.06 2.96 -9.05
CA ILE A 3 14.69 2.59 -9.42
C ILE A 3 13.78 3.14 -8.32
N HIS A 4 12.84 4.00 -8.69
CA HIS A 4 11.73 4.38 -7.82
C HIS A 4 10.61 3.35 -8.03
N SER A 5 10.17 2.69 -6.97
CA SER A 5 9.10 1.69 -7.02
C SER A 5 8.19 1.88 -5.84
N MET A 6 6.89 1.74 -6.07
CA MET A 6 5.87 1.76 -5.03
C MET A 6 5.50 0.33 -4.66
N ILE A 7 5.55 0.00 -3.38
CA ILE A 7 5.16 -1.29 -2.81
C ILE A 7 3.92 -1.08 -1.95
N VAL A 8 2.87 -1.89 -2.19
CA VAL A 8 1.59 -1.77 -1.52
C VAL A 8 1.23 -3.07 -0.80
N GLY A 9 1.03 -3.00 0.51
CA GLY A 9 0.54 -4.10 1.32
C GLY A 9 -0.99 -4.21 1.29
N VAL A 10 -1.51 -5.44 1.28
CA VAL A 10 -2.95 -5.70 1.37
C VAL A 10 -3.22 -6.71 2.49
N THR A 11 -3.89 -6.27 3.56
CA THR A 11 -4.19 -7.06 4.77
C THR A 11 -5.59 -7.68 4.71
N ASP A 12 -5.83 -8.74 5.50
CA ASP A 12 -7.16 -9.33 5.58
C ASP A 12 -8.10 -8.54 6.51
N SER A 13 -7.52 -7.91 7.52
CA SER A 13 -8.23 -7.08 8.49
C SER A 13 -7.58 -5.70 8.64
N ASP A 14 -8.32 -4.73 9.18
CA ASP A 14 -7.78 -3.40 9.48
C ASP A 14 -6.91 -3.34 10.76
N LEU A 15 -6.52 -4.49 11.31
CA LEU A 15 -5.76 -4.57 12.56
C LEU A 15 -4.41 -3.86 12.45
N ASP A 16 -4.14 -2.98 13.42
CA ASP A 16 -2.90 -2.20 13.48
C ASP A 16 -1.64 -3.07 13.51
N SER A 17 -1.72 -4.26 14.11
CA SER A 17 -0.60 -5.22 14.17
C SER A 17 -0.21 -5.74 12.79
N GLU A 18 -1.18 -6.08 11.92
CA GLU A 18 -0.89 -6.53 10.55
C GLU A 18 -0.28 -5.39 9.74
N LYS A 19 -0.84 -4.18 9.86
CA LYS A 19 -0.30 -2.98 9.19
C LYS A 19 1.10 -2.60 9.70
N GLN A 20 1.41 -2.90 10.96
CA GLN A 20 2.70 -2.58 11.55
C GLN A 20 3.83 -3.37 10.89
N GLU A 21 3.63 -4.65 10.59
CA GLU A 21 4.63 -5.48 9.90
C GLU A 21 4.95 -4.91 8.51
N PHE A 22 3.92 -4.52 7.76
CA PHE A 22 4.08 -3.86 6.46
C PHE A 22 4.81 -2.52 6.55
N ARG A 23 4.45 -1.67 7.52
CA ARG A 23 5.15 -0.39 7.77
C ARG A 23 6.63 -0.62 8.09
N THR A 24 6.94 -1.62 8.91
CA THR A 24 8.33 -1.99 9.25
C THR A 24 9.09 -2.55 8.04
N ALA A 25 8.41 -3.23 7.12
CA ALA A 25 9.00 -3.68 5.86
C ALA A 25 9.26 -2.55 4.84
N GLY A 26 8.80 -1.32 5.13
CA GLY A 26 9.03 -0.15 4.27
C GLY A 26 8.09 -0.06 3.08
N VAL A 27 6.86 -0.59 3.18
CA VAL A 27 5.85 -0.36 2.14
C VAL A 27 5.35 1.09 2.17
N ASP A 28 5.01 1.63 1.00
CA ASP A 28 4.50 2.99 0.85
C ASP A 28 3.05 3.11 1.33
N TYR A 29 2.25 2.08 1.04
CA TYR A 29 0.83 2.02 1.38
C TYR A 29 0.44 0.65 1.96
N CYS A 30 -0.58 0.64 2.81
CA CYS A 30 -1.19 -0.57 3.34
C CYS A 30 -2.71 -0.42 3.42
N PHE A 31 -3.46 -1.36 2.84
CA PHE A 31 -4.92 -1.35 2.81
C PHE A 31 -5.50 -2.70 3.25
N GLU A 32 -6.64 -2.68 3.92
CA GLU A 32 -7.45 -3.89 4.14
C GLU A 32 -8.11 -4.36 2.83
N LYS A 33 -8.36 -5.65 2.65
CA LYS A 33 -9.21 -6.16 1.55
C LYS A 33 -10.68 -5.69 1.69
N PRO A 34 -11.42 -5.58 0.57
CA PRO A 34 -10.94 -5.69 -0.79
C PRO A 34 -10.18 -4.43 -1.23
N LEU A 35 -9.24 -4.60 -2.17
CA LEU A 35 -8.63 -3.46 -2.84
C LEU A 35 -9.65 -2.88 -3.83
N THR A 36 -10.30 -1.78 -3.44
CA THR A 36 -11.37 -1.18 -4.26
C THR A 36 -10.81 -0.40 -5.44
N PRO A 37 -11.60 -0.16 -6.51
CA PRO A 37 -11.18 0.68 -7.63
C PRO A 37 -10.73 2.08 -7.20
N GLU A 38 -11.35 2.66 -6.16
CA GLU A 38 -10.95 3.98 -5.64
C GLU A 38 -9.53 3.95 -5.05
N ARG A 39 -9.19 2.89 -4.30
CA ARG A 39 -7.84 2.71 -3.74
C ARG A 39 -6.80 2.48 -4.84
N ILE A 40 -7.16 1.73 -5.89
CA ILE A 40 -6.29 1.54 -7.06
C ILE A 40 -6.08 2.87 -7.79
N ASN A 41 -7.12 3.66 -8.01
CA ASN A 41 -7.00 4.96 -8.66
C ASN A 41 -6.12 5.92 -7.85
N LEU A 42 -6.22 5.92 -6.52
CA LEU A 42 -5.32 6.68 -5.64
C LEU A 42 -3.85 6.27 -5.87
N LEU A 43 -3.57 4.97 -5.87
CA LEU A 43 -2.22 4.44 -6.11
C LEU A 43 -1.67 4.80 -7.49
N LEU A 44 -2.49 4.67 -8.53
CA LEU A 44 -2.10 5.02 -9.89
C LEU A 44 -1.85 6.52 -10.06
N ASN A 45 -2.62 7.37 -9.38
CA ASN A 45 -2.39 8.81 -9.40
C ASN A 45 -1.06 9.15 -8.74
N ASP A 46 -0.71 8.50 -7.63
CA ASP A 46 0.57 8.73 -6.94
C ASP A 46 1.76 8.24 -7.77
N LEU A 47 1.66 7.05 -8.38
CA LEU A 47 2.73 6.46 -9.20
C LEU A 47 3.07 7.28 -10.46
N ASN A 48 2.09 8.03 -10.99
CA ASN A 48 2.25 8.81 -12.22
C ASN A 48 2.77 10.24 -11.97
N ASN A 49 2.98 10.66 -10.71
CA ASN A 49 3.58 11.95 -10.36
C ASN A 49 5.10 11.87 -10.22
#